data_AF-A0A8T7DMZ1-F1
#
_entry.id   AF-A0A8T7DMZ1-F1
#
_cell.length_a   1.000
_cell.length_b   1.000
_cell.length_c   1.000
_cell.angle_alpha   90.00
_cell.angle_beta   90.00
_cell.angle_gamma   90.00
#
_symmetry.space_group_name_H-M   'P 1'
#
loop_
_entity.id
_entity.type
_entity.pdbx_description
1 polymer ?
#
loop_
_entity_poly.entity_id
_entity_poly.type
_entity_poly.pdbx_seq_one_letter_code
_entity_poly.pdbx_strand_id
1 'polypeptide(L)'
;MNSKATLRLALKFNSVSMSVVLASIASAAIADSVEDMCKKSSEICSCAARQLKSDVGDADYGLYEAVGSAYIASQATGMSMGDAWDAAVKAESNQRGSGFGETLSKTNAIGKAHRKAIRACAE
;
A
#
# COMPACT_ATOMS: atom_id res chain seq x y z
N MET A 1 56.65 -10.77 -45.29
CA MET A 1 55.44 -11.07 -46.10
C MET A 1 54.24 -10.72 -45.23
N ASN A 2 53.83 -9.46 -45.14
CA ASN A 2 52.97 -8.69 -46.07
C ASN A 2 51.70 -9.43 -46.50
N SER A 3 50.57 -9.01 -45.92
CA SER A 3 49.39 -8.65 -46.72
C SER A 3 48.43 -7.80 -45.90
N LYS A 4 48.46 -6.49 -46.19
CA LYS A 4 47.34 -5.58 -45.95
C LYS A 4 46.28 -5.89 -47.00
N ALA A 5 45.05 -6.17 -46.58
CA ALA A 5 43.90 -6.18 -47.48
C ALA A 5 42.86 -5.21 -46.94
N THR A 6 42.87 -4.01 -47.50
CA THR A 6 41.85 -2.98 -47.36
C THR A 6 40.63 -3.43 -48.15
N LEU A 7 39.50 -3.66 -47.48
CA LEU A 7 38.21 -3.79 -48.15
C LEU A 7 37.31 -2.62 -47.74
N ARG A 8 37.07 -1.71 -48.69
CA ARG A 8 36.01 -0.72 -48.62
C ARG A 8 34.68 -1.45 -48.72
N LEU A 9 33.81 -1.31 -47.71
CA LEU A 9 32.40 -1.65 -47.85
C LEU A 9 31.57 -0.43 -47.47
N ALA A 10 30.78 0.01 -48.44
CA ALA A 10 29.95 1.19 -48.41
C ALA A 10 28.99 1.18 -47.20
N LEU A 11 28.91 2.32 -46.49
CA LEU A 11 27.82 2.59 -45.57
C LEU A 11 26.50 2.58 -46.36
N LYS A 12 25.76 1.49 -46.28
CA LYS A 12 24.31 1.53 -46.47
C LYS A 12 23.71 1.87 -45.11
N PHE A 13 23.34 3.13 -44.93
CA PHE A 13 22.47 3.55 -43.84
C PHE A 13 21.09 2.91 -44.04
N ASN A 14 20.92 1.67 -43.57
CA ASN A 14 19.58 1.17 -43.31
C ASN A 14 19.08 1.89 -42.06
N SER A 15 18.12 2.78 -42.29
CA SER A 15 17.38 3.50 -41.26
C SER A 15 16.69 2.49 -40.34
N VAL A 16 17.35 2.10 -39.25
CA VAL A 16 16.68 1.43 -38.14
C VAL A 16 15.90 2.51 -37.42
N SER A 17 14.62 2.65 -37.75
CA SER A 17 13.68 3.44 -36.96
C SER A 17 13.73 2.92 -35.53
N MET A 18 14.39 3.69 -34.67
CA MET A 18 14.46 3.45 -33.24
C MET A 18 13.07 3.79 -32.66
N SER A 19 12.16 2.82 -32.72
CA SER A 19 10.91 2.88 -31.99
C SER A 19 11.24 2.91 -30.50
N VAL A 20 11.25 4.11 -29.93
CA VAL A 20 11.28 4.31 -28.48
C VAL A 20 10.00 3.68 -27.93
N VAL A 21 10.12 2.49 -27.35
CA VAL A 21 9.05 1.90 -26.54
C VAL A 21 8.98 2.73 -25.26
N LEU A 22 8.04 3.68 -25.23
CA LEU A 22 7.64 4.37 -24.01
C LEU A 22 7.03 3.31 -23.08
N ALA A 23 7.85 2.76 -22.18
CA ALA A 23 7.38 1.95 -21.09
C ALA A 23 6.61 2.88 -20.14
N SER A 24 5.29 2.92 -20.29
CA SER A 24 4.39 3.58 -19.33
C SER A 24 4.56 2.90 -17.98
N ILE A 25 5.36 3.50 -17.09
CA ILE A 25 5.43 3.09 -15.69
C ILE A 25 4.10 3.48 -15.06
N ALA A 26 3.10 2.61 -15.18
CA ALA A 26 1.89 2.71 -14.39
C ALA A 26 2.34 2.59 -12.93
N SER A 27 2.35 3.70 -12.20
CA SER A 27 2.51 3.67 -10.76
C SER A 27 1.26 2.98 -10.22
N ALA A 28 1.37 1.70 -9.88
CA ALA A 28 0.35 1.05 -9.08
C ALA A 28 0.24 1.86 -7.80
N ALA A 29 -0.94 2.47 -7.55
CA ALA A 29 -1.20 3.10 -6.29
C ALA A 29 -0.92 2.07 -5.19
N ILE A 30 -0.10 2.43 -4.21
CA ILE A 30 0.15 1.57 -3.06
C ILE A 30 -1.19 1.44 -2.36
N ALA A 31 -1.70 0.20 -2.25
CA ALA A 31 -2.94 -0.06 -1.54
C ALA A 31 -2.79 0.39 -0.08
N ASP A 32 -3.75 1.18 0.41
CA ASP A 32 -3.81 1.64 1.79
C ASP A 32 -5.07 1.07 2.44
N SER A 33 -4.87 0.09 3.33
CA SER A 33 -5.99 -0.57 3.98
C SER A 33 -6.78 0.36 4.92
N VAL A 34 -6.18 1.46 5.38
CA VAL A 34 -6.87 2.48 6.17
C VAL A 34 -7.89 3.21 5.30
N GLU A 35 -7.53 3.57 4.07
CA GLU A 35 -8.48 4.12 3.09
C GLU A 35 -9.56 3.09 2.74
N ASP A 36 -9.19 1.81 2.56
CA ASP A 36 -10.14 0.74 2.24
C ASP A 36 -11.14 0.46 3.36
N MET A 37 -10.73 0.59 4.63
CA MET A 37 -11.58 0.45 5.80
C MET A 37 -12.54 1.62 6.00
N CYS A 38 -12.30 2.79 5.40
CA CYS A 38 -13.10 3.99 5.58
C CYS A 38 -14.50 3.89 4.93
N LYS A 39 -14.64 3.18 3.79
CA LYS A 39 -15.92 2.94 3.10
C LYS A 39 -16.76 4.21 2.80
N LYS A 40 -16.08 5.34 2.51
CA LYS A 40 -16.70 6.61 2.03
C LYS A 40 -16.19 6.94 0.62
N SER A 41 -16.38 8.19 0.17
CA SER A 41 -15.74 8.65 -1.07
C SER A 41 -14.22 8.64 -0.92
N SER A 42 -13.51 8.46 -2.04
CA SER A 42 -12.04 8.45 -2.07
C SER A 42 -11.45 9.72 -1.46
N GLU A 43 -12.06 10.88 -1.70
CA GLU A 43 -11.63 12.16 -1.12
C GLU A 43 -11.72 12.17 0.43
N ILE A 44 -12.84 11.71 0.99
CA ILE A 44 -13.02 11.63 2.45
C ILE A 44 -12.03 10.63 3.05
N CYS A 45 -11.84 9.47 2.41
CA CYS A 45 -10.96 8.44 2.93
C CYS A 45 -9.49 8.86 2.88
N SER A 46 -9.04 9.53 1.82
CA SER A 46 -7.66 10.03 1.73
C SER A 46 -7.40 11.22 2.66
N CYS A 47 -8.41 12.06 2.91
CA CYS A 47 -8.36 13.06 3.99
C CYS A 47 -8.20 12.37 5.36
N ALA A 48 -9.04 11.38 5.67
CA ALA A 48 -9.04 10.71 6.96
C ALA A 48 -7.76 9.93 7.22
N ALA A 49 -7.22 9.25 6.20
CA ALA A 49 -5.95 8.53 6.24
C ALA A 49 -4.77 9.45 6.56
N ARG A 50 -4.65 10.58 5.84
CA ARG A 50 -3.60 11.59 6.13
C ARG A 50 -3.74 12.18 7.54
N GLN A 51 -4.95 12.54 7.94
CA GLN A 51 -5.18 13.07 9.29
C GLN A 51 -4.81 12.05 10.35
N LEU A 52 -5.26 10.80 10.21
CA LEU A 52 -4.93 9.72 11.14
C LEU A 52 -3.42 9.54 11.24
N LYS A 53 -2.72 9.47 10.09
CA LYS A 53 -1.26 9.33 10.04
C LYS A 53 -0.56 10.47 10.78
N SER A 54 -1.03 11.70 10.61
CA SER A 54 -0.52 12.87 11.35
C SER A 54 -0.78 12.75 12.85
N ASP A 55 -1.93 12.21 13.26
CA ASP A 55 -2.34 12.15 14.67
C ASP A 55 -1.62 11.05 15.46
N VAL A 56 -1.40 9.88 14.84
CA VAL A 56 -0.84 8.69 15.52
C VAL A 56 0.64 8.44 15.19
N GLY A 57 1.15 9.05 14.12
CA GLY A 57 2.51 8.84 13.62
C GLY A 57 2.69 7.57 12.80
N ASP A 58 3.84 7.47 12.12
CA ASP A 58 4.09 6.44 11.10
C ASP A 58 4.04 5.00 11.65
N ALA A 59 4.60 4.77 12.84
CA ALA A 59 4.67 3.42 13.42
C ALA A 59 3.29 2.86 13.74
N ASP A 60 2.42 3.68 14.34
CA ASP A 60 1.06 3.29 14.72
C ASP A 60 0.14 3.22 13.51
N TYR A 61 0.33 4.12 12.54
CA TYR A 61 -0.33 4.03 11.24
C TYR A 61 0.01 2.73 10.53
N GLY A 62 1.29 2.36 10.46
CA GLY A 62 1.75 1.12 9.84
C GLY A 62 1.27 -0.15 10.56
N LEU A 63 1.12 -0.12 11.89
CA LEU A 63 0.46 -1.22 12.61
C LEU A 63 -1.01 -1.35 12.22
N TYR A 64 -1.73 -0.23 12.21
CA TYR A 64 -3.17 -0.21 11.92
C TYR A 64 -3.48 -0.57 10.46
N GLU A 65 -2.62 -0.16 9.54
CA GLU A 65 -2.68 -0.53 8.12
C GLU A 65 -2.42 -2.04 7.93
N ALA A 66 -1.41 -2.60 8.58
CA ALA A 66 -1.14 -4.05 8.49
C ALA A 66 -2.31 -4.89 9.06
N VAL A 67 -2.85 -4.50 10.23
CA VAL A 67 -4.05 -5.13 10.80
C VAL A 67 -5.26 -4.97 9.88
N GLY A 68 -5.47 -3.78 9.31
CA GLY A 68 -6.57 -3.51 8.38
C GLY A 68 -6.54 -4.39 7.13
N SER A 69 -5.34 -4.60 6.57
CA SER A 69 -5.13 -5.45 5.40
C SER A 69 -5.49 -6.91 5.70
N ALA A 70 -4.97 -7.46 6.80
CA ALA A 70 -5.29 -8.82 7.24
C ALA A 70 -6.77 -8.99 7.62
N TYR A 71 -7.39 -7.96 8.21
CA TYR A 71 -8.82 -7.94 8.52
C TYR A 71 -9.68 -7.99 7.26
N ILE A 72 -9.37 -7.19 6.24
CA ILE A 72 -10.08 -7.19 4.96
C ILE A 72 -9.95 -8.55 4.27
N ALA A 73 -8.73 -9.11 4.23
CA ALA A 73 -8.50 -10.44 3.68
C ALA A 73 -9.31 -11.53 4.42
N SER A 74 -9.40 -11.43 5.74
CA SER A 74 -10.17 -12.37 6.58
C SER A 74 -11.67 -12.27 6.35
N GLN A 75 -12.22 -11.06 6.21
CA GLN A 75 -13.63 -10.91 5.87
C GLN A 75 -13.96 -11.46 4.48
N ALA A 76 -13.03 -11.37 3.53
CA ALA A 76 -13.20 -11.94 2.20
C ALA A 76 -13.37 -13.48 2.21
N THR A 77 -12.94 -14.16 3.28
CA THR A 77 -13.16 -15.61 3.47
C THR A 77 -14.46 -15.93 4.23
N GLY A 78 -15.28 -14.93 4.54
CA GLY A 78 -16.56 -15.10 5.25
C GLY A 78 -16.46 -15.06 6.78
N MET A 79 -15.33 -14.65 7.35
CA MET A 79 -15.24 -14.44 8.80
C MET A 79 -16.10 -13.26 9.25
N SER A 80 -16.64 -13.35 10.47
CA SER A 80 -17.34 -12.23 11.10
C SER A 80 -16.39 -11.05 11.32
N MET A 81 -16.93 -9.83 11.44
CA MET A 81 -16.10 -8.63 11.66
C MET A 81 -15.22 -8.75 12.91
N GLY A 82 -15.77 -9.27 14.01
CA GLY A 82 -15.03 -9.41 15.27
C GLY A 82 -13.93 -10.44 15.16
N ASP A 83 -14.25 -11.63 14.65
CA ASP A 83 -13.27 -12.72 14.50
C ASP A 83 -12.15 -12.34 13.53
N ALA A 84 -12.50 -11.68 12.42
CA ALA A 84 -11.53 -11.19 11.44
C ALA A 84 -10.57 -10.17 12.06
N TRP A 85 -11.08 -9.26 12.90
CA TRP A 85 -10.26 -8.25 13.57
C TRP A 85 -9.33 -8.89 14.60
N ASP A 86 -9.86 -9.76 15.45
CA ASP A 86 -9.07 -10.46 16.47
C ASP A 86 -8.00 -11.35 15.84
N ALA A 87 -8.32 -12.05 14.74
CA ALA A 87 -7.36 -12.84 13.98
C ALA A 87 -6.23 -11.98 13.40
N ALA A 88 -6.56 -10.82 12.80
CA ALA A 88 -5.59 -9.89 12.25
C ALA A 88 -4.68 -9.30 13.34
N VAL A 89 -5.25 -8.84 14.45
CA VAL A 89 -4.48 -8.32 15.60
C VAL A 89 -3.56 -9.39 16.18
N LYS A 90 -4.03 -10.64 16.30
CA LYS A 90 -3.21 -11.75 16.80
C LYS A 90 -2.04 -12.07 15.85
N ALA A 91 -2.26 -12.03 14.54
CA ALA A 91 -1.21 -12.23 13.56
C ALA A 91 -0.12 -11.15 13.68
N GLU A 92 -0.51 -9.87 13.69
CA GLU A 92 0.41 -8.73 13.80
C GLU A 92 1.13 -8.68 15.16
N SER A 93 0.43 -8.98 16.26
CA SER A 93 1.05 -9.02 17.58
C SER A 93 2.15 -10.08 17.64
N ASN A 94 1.90 -11.27 17.07
CA ASN A 94 2.89 -12.34 17.00
C ASN A 94 4.09 -11.96 16.13
N GLN A 95 3.84 -11.36 14.96
CA GLN A 95 4.90 -10.93 14.04
C GLN A 95 5.82 -9.88 14.69
N ARG A 96 5.27 -8.98 15.50
CA ARG A 96 5.98 -7.87 16.15
C ARG A 96 6.51 -8.20 17.54
N GLY A 97 6.32 -9.43 18.02
CA GLY A 97 6.71 -9.82 19.38
C GLY A 97 5.99 -9.06 20.49
N SER A 98 4.79 -8.55 20.22
CA SER A 98 3.96 -7.78 21.15
C SER A 98 2.83 -8.62 21.74
N GLY A 99 2.29 -8.21 22.89
CA GLY A 99 1.13 -8.89 23.49
C GLY A 99 -0.15 -8.67 22.69
N PHE A 100 -0.96 -9.72 22.51
CA PHE A 100 -2.27 -9.61 21.83
C PHE A 100 -3.15 -8.53 22.45
N GLY A 101 -3.34 -8.55 23.79
CA GLY A 101 -4.19 -7.59 24.48
C GLY A 101 -3.71 -6.14 24.38
N GLU A 102 -2.39 -5.92 24.42
CA GLU A 102 -1.78 -4.61 24.21
C GLU A 102 -2.02 -4.12 22.78
N THR A 103 -1.76 -4.98 21.79
CA THR A 103 -1.94 -4.68 20.37
C THR A 103 -3.42 -4.38 20.07
N LEU A 104 -4.35 -5.18 20.62
CA LEU A 104 -5.79 -4.98 20.48
C LEU A 104 -6.25 -3.66 21.09
N SER A 105 -5.80 -3.34 22.30
CA SER A 105 -6.12 -2.08 22.96
C SER A 105 -5.65 -0.89 22.13
N LYS A 106 -4.41 -0.96 21.63
CA LYS A 106 -3.80 0.07 20.79
C LYS A 106 -4.53 0.27 19.46
N THR A 107 -4.79 -0.80 18.71
CA THR A 107 -5.48 -0.71 17.42
C THR A 107 -6.93 -0.26 17.57
N ASN A 108 -7.60 -0.61 18.68
CA ASN A 108 -8.92 -0.07 18.99
C ASN A 108 -8.91 1.44 19.28
N ALA A 109 -7.86 1.94 19.95
CA ALA A 109 -7.68 3.38 20.14
C ALA A 109 -7.45 4.10 18.80
N ILE A 110 -6.59 3.55 17.94
CA ILE A 110 -6.35 4.08 16.59
C ILE A 110 -7.64 4.04 15.75
N GLY A 111 -8.43 2.97 15.81
CA GLY A 111 -9.71 2.87 15.10
C GLY A 111 -10.74 3.89 15.59
N LYS A 112 -10.72 4.29 16.86
CA LYS A 112 -11.53 5.43 17.35
C LYS A 112 -11.05 6.75 16.75
N ALA A 113 -9.74 6.99 16.69
CA ALA A 113 -9.17 8.17 16.05
C ALA A 113 -9.51 8.22 14.55
N HIS A 114 -9.44 7.08 13.85
CA HIS A 114 -9.79 6.98 12.43
C HIS A 114 -11.26 7.36 12.19
N ARG A 115 -12.19 6.85 13.00
CA ARG A 115 -13.61 7.26 12.90
C ARG A 115 -13.84 8.74 13.17
N LYS A 116 -13.03 9.37 14.03
CA LYS A 116 -13.07 10.82 14.26
C LYS A 116 -12.56 11.58 13.03
N ALA A 117 -11.45 11.16 12.44
CA ALA A 117 -10.91 11.74 11.22
C ALA A 117 -11.90 11.63 10.04
N ILE A 118 -12.55 10.47 9.86
CA ILE A 118 -13.58 10.28 8.83
C ILE A 118 -14.73 11.29 8.98
N ARG A 119 -15.18 11.55 10.22
CA ARG A 119 -16.25 12.53 10.46
C ARG A 119 -15.80 13.95 10.13
N ALA A 120 -14.62 14.35 10.61
CA ALA A 120 -14.08 15.69 10.37
C ALA A 120 -13.86 15.99 8.88
N CYS A 121 -13.48 14.98 8.09
CA CYS A 121 -13.28 15.10 6.64
C CYS A 121 -14.58 15.05 5.82
N ALA A 122 -15.72 14.77 6.45
CA ALA A 122 -17.02 14.66 5.78
C ALA A 122 -17.94 15.87 6.04
N GLU A 123 -17.47 16.84 6.83
CA GLU A 123 -18.10 18.13 7.10
C GLU A 123 -17.71 19.17 6.03
#